data_AF-A0A0G0UVI7-F1
#
_entry.id   AF-A0A0G0UVI7-F1
#
_cell.length_a   1.000
_cell.length_b   1.000
_cell.length_c   1.000
_cell.angle_alpha   90.00
_cell.angle_beta   90.00
_cell.angle_gamma   90.00
#
_symmetry.space_group_name_H-M   'P 1'
#
loop_
_entity.id
_entity.type
_entity.pdbx_description
1 polymer ?
#
loop_
_entity_poly.entity_id
_entity_poly.type
_entity_poly.pdbx_seq_one_letter_code
_entity_poly.pdbx_strand_id
1 'polypeptide(L)'
;MSIIVSKNGKSAVRVDASHFDSEDFLQQYIYENPDSIPLYEIKEDIRLLILSREFSTGSGPIDAIGIDKDGEIYLVETKLYKNPDKRLVVAQVLDYGASLWRSSLDFNDFISRLDNNVRKQFNLSLHQKLEQFFSLSEEELPSLMARMQSNLKSGSFNFVVLMDKLHTQLKDLIIFINENSRFTVYAVELEYYKHNEFEILIPKLFGTEVKKDISVSSAGSVRNKWNENSLVEVAQQKLAPMTLDDL
;
A
#
# COMPACT_ATOMS: atom_id res chain seq x y z
N MET A 1 -0.67 15.93 -19.03
CA MET A 1 -2.04 16.48 -18.89
C MET A 1 -1.95 18.01 -18.81
N SER A 2 -3.01 18.78 -19.05
CA SER A 2 -3.00 20.23 -18.77
C SER A 2 -3.81 20.50 -17.50
N ILE A 3 -3.24 21.23 -16.54
CA ILE A 3 -3.94 21.68 -15.34
C ILE A 3 -4.30 23.15 -15.52
N ILE A 4 -5.58 23.48 -15.35
CA ILE A 4 -6.10 24.84 -15.45
C ILE A 4 -6.78 25.18 -14.12
N VAL A 5 -6.31 26.24 -13.47
CA VAL A 5 -6.92 26.75 -12.24
C VAL A 5 -7.67 28.03 -12.56
N SER A 6 -8.90 28.17 -12.05
CA SER A 6 -9.71 29.37 -12.20
C SER A 6 -10.48 29.66 -10.92
N LYS A 7 -10.76 30.93 -10.65
CA LYS A 7 -11.56 31.35 -9.49
C LYS A 7 -12.99 31.61 -9.96
N ASN A 8 -13.93 30.74 -9.59
CA ASN A 8 -15.34 30.81 -10.02
C ASN A 8 -15.50 30.92 -11.55
N GLY A 9 -14.69 30.16 -12.31
CA GLY A 9 -14.70 30.17 -13.77
C GLY A 9 -14.06 31.41 -14.42
N LYS A 10 -13.45 32.31 -13.64
CA LYS A 10 -12.76 33.51 -14.12
C LYS A 10 -11.26 33.44 -13.88
N SER A 11 -10.51 34.22 -14.65
CA SER A 11 -9.05 34.34 -14.57
C SER A 11 -8.36 32.97 -14.65
N ALA A 12 -8.77 32.16 -15.63
CA ALA A 12 -8.19 30.83 -15.83
C ALA A 12 -6.71 30.94 -16.22
N VAL A 13 -5.87 30.23 -15.50
CA VAL A 13 -4.43 30.17 -15.74
C VAL A 13 -4.04 28.71 -15.89
N ARG A 14 -3.25 28.42 -16.93
CA ARG A 14 -2.59 27.12 -17.08
C ARG A 14 -1.45 27.04 -16.06
N VAL A 15 -1.42 25.96 -15.30
CA VAL A 15 -0.37 25.67 -14.32
C VAL A 15 0.63 24.71 -14.96
N ASP A 16 1.89 25.08 -14.95
CA ASP A 16 2.97 24.22 -15.44
C ASP A 16 3.41 23.25 -14.35
N ALA A 17 3.93 22.09 -14.77
CA ALA A 17 4.45 21.08 -13.86
C ALA A 17 5.58 21.67 -13.02
N SER A 18 5.53 21.39 -11.72
CA SER A 18 6.57 21.71 -10.76
C SER A 18 7.43 20.45 -10.49
N HIS A 19 8.49 20.61 -9.73
CA HIS A 19 9.38 19.51 -9.36
C HIS A 19 9.50 19.46 -7.84
N PHE A 20 9.74 18.26 -7.31
CA PHE A 20 10.13 18.10 -5.92
C PHE A 20 11.60 18.51 -5.75
N ASP A 21 11.89 19.17 -4.63
CA ASP A 21 13.20 19.72 -4.35
C ASP A 21 14.18 18.63 -3.87
N SER A 22 13.70 17.67 -3.08
CA SER A 22 14.50 16.60 -2.50
C SER A 22 13.69 15.32 -2.26
N GLU A 23 14.39 14.19 -2.08
CA GLU A 23 13.79 12.93 -1.64
C GLU A 23 13.25 13.06 -0.20
N ASP A 24 13.96 13.77 0.68
CA ASP A 24 13.50 14.06 2.05
C ASP A 24 12.15 14.79 2.10
N PHE A 25 11.93 15.78 1.21
CA PHE A 25 10.64 16.45 1.09
C PHE A 25 9.54 15.45 0.70
N LEU A 26 9.82 14.55 -0.24
CA LEU A 26 8.88 13.53 -0.69
C LEU A 26 8.53 12.56 0.44
N GLN A 27 9.53 12.12 1.20
CA GLN A 27 9.34 11.27 2.38
C GLN A 27 8.48 11.97 3.44
N GLN A 28 8.75 13.24 3.75
CA GLN A 28 7.95 14.01 4.70
C GLN A 28 6.52 14.22 4.18
N TYR A 29 6.36 14.49 2.88
CA TYR A 29 5.05 14.71 2.28
C TYR A 29 4.16 13.47 2.41
N ILE A 30 4.66 12.28 2.05
CA ILE A 30 3.88 11.03 2.13
C ILE A 30 3.63 10.61 3.58
N TYR A 31 4.51 11.03 4.49
CA TYR A 31 4.35 10.80 5.92
C TYR A 31 3.16 11.59 6.48
N GLU A 32 3.04 12.87 6.11
CA GLU A 32 1.95 13.74 6.51
C GLU A 32 0.66 13.47 5.73
N ASN A 33 0.78 12.97 4.49
CA ASN A 33 -0.33 12.74 3.58
C ASN A 33 -0.27 11.31 2.98
N PRO A 34 -0.50 10.25 3.77
CA PRO A 34 -0.36 8.86 3.29
C PRO A 34 -1.25 8.50 2.09
N ASP A 35 -2.39 9.19 1.93
CA ASP A 35 -3.32 9.01 0.80
C ASP A 35 -2.73 9.44 -0.55
N SER A 36 -1.55 10.07 -0.54
CA SER A 36 -0.73 10.27 -1.75
C SER A 36 -0.22 8.95 -2.35
N ILE A 37 -0.22 7.86 -1.59
CA ILE A 37 -0.06 6.49 -2.07
C ILE A 37 -1.48 5.94 -2.31
N PRO A 38 -1.94 5.87 -3.57
CA PRO A 38 -3.37 5.70 -3.90
C PRO A 38 -3.84 4.24 -3.79
N LEU A 39 -3.60 3.58 -2.65
CA LEU A 39 -3.98 2.19 -2.41
C LEU A 39 -5.50 1.97 -2.45
N TYR A 40 -6.29 3.04 -2.33
CA TYR A 40 -7.74 3.02 -2.53
C TYR A 40 -8.16 2.58 -3.95
N GLU A 41 -7.26 2.67 -4.94
CA GLU A 41 -7.50 2.11 -6.29
C GLU A 41 -7.51 0.57 -6.29
N ILE A 42 -6.86 -0.06 -5.30
CA ILE A 42 -6.85 -1.51 -5.11
C ILE A 42 -8.09 -1.94 -4.32
N LYS A 43 -8.35 -1.25 -3.21
CA LYS A 43 -9.45 -1.54 -2.30
C LYS A 43 -9.84 -0.25 -1.57
N GLU A 44 -11.08 0.17 -1.78
CA GLU A 44 -11.62 1.48 -1.39
C GLU A 44 -11.46 1.80 0.11
N ASP A 45 -11.48 0.79 0.99
CA ASP A 45 -11.39 0.95 2.43
C ASP A 45 -9.96 0.84 3.01
N ILE A 46 -8.93 0.74 2.15
CA ILE A 46 -7.54 0.78 2.63
C ILE A 46 -7.24 2.16 3.18
N ARG A 47 -6.80 2.19 4.44
CA ARG A 47 -6.23 3.37 5.09
C ARG A 47 -4.80 3.05 5.46
N LEU A 48 -3.85 3.81 4.91
CA LEU A 48 -2.43 3.65 5.19
C LEU A 48 -2.01 4.59 6.31
N LEU A 49 -1.34 4.05 7.32
CA LEU A 49 -0.68 4.83 8.37
C LEU A 49 0.82 4.67 8.26
N ILE A 50 1.54 5.76 7.99
CA ILE A 50 3.00 5.76 8.07
C ILE A 50 3.43 5.93 9.53
N LEU A 51 4.14 4.93 10.06
CA LEU A 51 4.54 4.88 11.47
C LEU A 51 5.96 5.36 11.71
N SER A 52 6.84 5.22 10.72
CA SER A 52 8.25 5.62 10.82
C SER A 52 8.75 6.10 9.49
N ARG A 53 9.52 7.20 9.52
CA ARG A 53 10.48 7.53 8.47
C ARG A 53 11.85 6.99 8.83
N GLU A 54 12.72 6.81 7.83
CA GLU A 54 14.13 6.43 7.99
C GLU A 54 14.37 5.25 8.97
N PHE A 55 13.54 4.22 8.90
CA PHE A 55 13.62 3.09 9.81
C PHE A 55 14.87 2.25 9.51
N SER A 56 15.85 2.27 10.41
CA SER A 56 17.14 1.59 10.16
C SER A 56 16.96 0.08 9.95
N THR A 57 17.74 -0.52 9.05
CA THR A 57 17.83 -1.99 8.92
C THR A 57 19.28 -2.39 8.71
N GLY A 58 19.55 -3.70 8.65
CA GLY A 58 20.89 -4.17 8.27
C GLY A 58 21.27 -3.81 6.83
N SER A 59 20.30 -3.48 5.98
CA SER A 59 20.49 -3.08 4.57
C SER A 59 20.45 -1.55 4.36
N GLY A 60 20.32 -0.76 5.43
CA GLY A 60 20.14 0.70 5.36
C GLY A 60 18.78 1.16 5.87
N PRO A 61 18.53 2.47 5.94
CA PRO A 61 17.26 3.01 6.40
C PRO A 61 16.17 2.84 5.33
N ILE A 62 14.99 2.36 5.74
CA ILE A 62 13.78 2.38 4.92
C ILE A 62 13.19 3.80 5.00
N ASP A 63 12.93 4.42 3.86
CA ASP A 63 12.38 5.78 3.80
C ASP A 63 11.08 5.92 4.57
N ALA A 64 10.14 4.98 4.42
CA ALA A 64 8.96 4.92 5.28
C ALA A 64 8.41 3.49 5.49
N ILE A 65 7.93 3.22 6.71
CA ILE A 65 7.16 2.01 7.05
C ILE A 65 5.71 2.39 7.30
N GLY A 66 4.81 1.79 6.51
CA GLY A 66 3.37 1.93 6.63
C GLY A 66 2.68 0.66 7.10
N ILE A 67 1.53 0.81 7.76
CA ILE A 67 0.64 -0.28 8.16
C ILE A 67 -0.79 0.09 7.76
N ASP A 68 -1.60 -0.90 7.37
CA ASP A 68 -3.05 -0.72 7.23
C ASP A 68 -3.85 -1.43 8.34
N LYS A 69 -5.17 -1.23 8.33
CA LYS A 69 -6.09 -1.86 9.32
C LYS A 69 -6.11 -3.39 9.25
N ASP A 70 -5.58 -3.98 8.18
CA ASP A 70 -5.53 -5.41 7.98
C ASP A 70 -4.22 -6.03 8.51
N GLY A 71 -3.28 -5.18 8.97
CA GLY A 71 -1.98 -5.58 9.50
C GLY A 71 -0.94 -5.83 8.40
N GLU A 72 -1.23 -5.39 7.18
CA GLU A 72 -0.29 -5.45 6.07
C GLU A 72 0.84 -4.44 6.27
N ILE A 73 2.07 -4.85 5.94
CA ILE A 73 3.27 -4.04 6.14
C ILE A 73 3.72 -3.47 4.79
N TYR A 74 3.82 -2.15 4.72
CA TYR A 74 4.25 -1.42 3.55
C TYR A 74 5.66 -0.88 3.76
N LEU A 75 6.58 -1.24 2.86
CA LEU A 75 7.94 -0.72 2.85
C LEU A 75 8.08 0.23 1.67
N VAL A 76 8.23 1.52 1.95
CA VAL A 76 8.26 2.57 0.94
C VAL A 76 9.69 3.03 0.73
N GLU A 77 10.11 3.12 -0.53
CA GLU A 77 11.35 3.79 -0.97
C GLU A 77 10.98 4.92 -1.92
N THR A 78 11.54 6.10 -1.69
CA THR A 78 11.28 7.32 -2.47
C THR A 78 12.50 7.68 -3.32
N LYS A 79 12.28 8.04 -4.59
CA LYS A 79 13.37 8.46 -5.49
C LYS A 79 12.93 9.56 -6.44
N LEU A 80 13.78 10.57 -6.64
CA LEU A 80 13.57 11.59 -7.68
C LEU A 80 14.24 11.18 -8.99
N TYR A 81 13.61 11.47 -10.14
CA TYR A 81 13.99 11.00 -11.47
C TYR A 81 15.45 11.32 -11.86
N LYS A 82 16.06 12.37 -11.29
CA LYS A 82 17.38 12.91 -11.67
C LYS A 82 18.56 11.89 -11.64
N ASN A 83 18.41 10.69 -11.07
CA ASN A 83 19.47 9.67 -11.02
C ASN A 83 19.27 8.50 -12.03
N PRO A 84 20.32 8.05 -12.74
CA PRO A 84 20.18 7.16 -13.91
C PRO A 84 19.82 5.70 -13.60
N ASP A 85 20.10 5.19 -12.40
CA ASP A 85 19.92 3.76 -12.11
C ASP A 85 18.66 3.47 -11.29
N LYS A 86 17.50 3.73 -11.91
CA LYS A 86 16.18 3.57 -11.29
C LYS A 86 15.75 2.13 -11.07
N ARG A 87 16.52 1.14 -11.53
CA ARG A 87 16.25 -0.28 -11.25
C ARG A 87 16.76 -0.67 -9.86
N LEU A 88 17.79 0.03 -9.36
CA LEU A 88 18.32 -0.20 -8.01
C LEU A 88 17.25 0.04 -6.94
N VAL A 89 16.27 0.92 -7.17
CA VAL A 89 15.21 1.18 -6.19
C VAL A 89 14.40 -0.08 -5.83
N VAL A 90 14.20 -0.97 -6.81
CA VAL A 90 13.51 -2.25 -6.58
C VAL A 90 14.41 -3.19 -5.78
N ALA A 91 15.70 -3.24 -6.10
CA ALA A 91 16.66 -4.03 -5.32
C ALA A 91 16.73 -3.52 -3.86
N GLN A 92 16.79 -2.21 -3.66
CA GLN A 92 16.81 -1.58 -2.33
C GLN A 92 15.59 -1.97 -1.50
N VAL A 93 14.38 -1.80 -2.04
CA VAL A 93 13.16 -2.09 -1.28
C VAL A 93 13.05 -3.59 -0.93
N LEU A 94 13.50 -4.48 -1.83
CA LEU A 94 13.56 -5.92 -1.58
C LEU A 94 14.64 -6.29 -0.56
N ASP A 95 15.79 -5.63 -0.58
CA ASP A 95 16.87 -5.82 0.39
C ASP A 95 16.44 -5.43 1.81
N TYR A 96 15.58 -4.41 1.95
CA TYR A 96 14.95 -4.08 3.23
C TYR A 96 14.02 -5.18 3.70
N GLY A 97 13.14 -5.68 2.82
CA GLY A 97 12.26 -6.81 3.12
C GLY A 97 13.04 -8.04 3.56
N ALA A 98 14.13 -8.36 2.87
CA ALA A 98 15.02 -9.45 3.22
C ALA A 98 15.72 -9.24 4.58
N SER A 99 16.16 -8.00 4.88
CA SER A 99 16.75 -7.65 6.18
C SER A 99 15.75 -7.81 7.32
N LEU A 100 14.55 -7.24 7.15
CA LEU A 100 13.48 -7.32 8.15
C LEU A 100 13.06 -8.76 8.39
N TRP A 101 12.83 -9.53 7.32
CA TRP A 101 12.51 -10.96 7.41
C TRP A 101 13.60 -11.76 8.11
N ARG A 102 14.88 -11.50 7.82
CA ARG A 102 15.99 -12.18 8.51
C ARG A 102 16.02 -11.84 10.01
N SER A 103 15.65 -10.62 10.38
CA SER A 103 15.53 -10.17 11.78
C SER A 103 14.20 -10.51 12.44
N SER A 104 13.21 -11.03 11.70
CA SER A 104 11.83 -11.24 12.19
C SER A 104 11.70 -12.29 13.29
N LEU A 105 12.79 -12.99 13.61
CA LEU A 105 12.88 -13.86 14.78
C LEU A 105 12.65 -13.07 16.08
N ASP A 106 12.99 -11.77 16.10
CA ASP A 106 12.72 -10.88 17.22
C ASP A 106 11.68 -9.80 16.85
N PHE A 107 10.41 -10.21 16.82
CA PHE A 107 9.30 -9.28 16.64
C PHE A 107 9.26 -8.19 17.72
N ASN A 108 9.72 -8.49 18.93
CA ASN A 108 9.69 -7.52 20.03
C ASN A 108 10.70 -6.40 19.81
N ASP A 109 11.88 -6.69 19.26
CA ASP A 109 12.83 -5.66 18.83
C ASP A 109 12.21 -4.76 17.76
N PHE A 110 11.62 -5.36 16.71
CA PHE A 110 10.95 -4.60 15.64
C PHE A 110 9.88 -3.64 16.20
N ILE A 111 8.98 -4.17 17.05
CA ILE A 111 7.92 -3.36 17.67
C ILE A 111 8.49 -2.30 18.62
N SER A 112 9.52 -2.61 19.40
CA SER A 112 10.13 -1.65 20.33
C SER A 112 10.77 -0.48 19.57
N ARG A 113 11.44 -0.77 18.46
CA ARG A 113 12.05 0.25 17.60
C ARG A 113 10.99 1.10 16.90
N LEU A 114 9.90 0.48 16.45
CA LEU A 114 8.77 1.17 15.86
C LEU A 114 8.05 2.06 16.89
N ASP A 115 7.78 1.56 18.10
CA ASP A 115 7.18 2.30 19.21
C ASP A 115 8.04 3.52 19.58
N ASN A 116 9.36 3.38 19.62
CA ASN A 116 10.26 4.51 19.86
C ASN A 116 10.13 5.61 18.80
N ASN A 117 9.99 5.26 17.53
CA ASN A 117 9.82 6.23 16.45
C ASN A 117 8.43 6.87 16.50
N VAL A 118 7.38 6.09 16.76
CA VAL A 118 6.02 6.60 16.94
C VAL A 118 5.94 7.55 18.13
N ARG A 119 6.56 7.23 19.27
CA ARG A 119 6.58 8.11 20.45
C ARG A 119 7.25 9.44 20.16
N LYS A 120 8.41 9.41 19.48
CA LYS A 120 9.14 10.62 19.10
C LYS A 120 8.31 11.54 18.22
N GLN A 121 7.54 10.97 17.29
CA GLN A 121 6.74 11.78 16.38
C GLN A 121 5.40 12.22 17.00
N PHE A 122 4.60 11.25 17.43
CA PHE A 122 3.19 11.46 17.72
C PHE A 122 2.93 11.71 19.20
N ASN A 123 3.95 11.56 20.06
CA ASN A 123 3.81 11.60 21.51
C ASN A 123 2.77 10.59 22.04
N LEU A 124 2.65 9.45 21.35
CA LEU A 124 1.76 8.33 21.66
C LEU A 124 2.55 7.03 21.57
N SER A 125 2.10 5.98 22.26
CA SER A 125 2.61 4.63 21.97
C SER A 125 2.09 4.14 20.62
N LEU A 126 2.78 3.15 20.04
CA LEU A 126 2.33 2.45 18.83
C LEU A 126 0.89 1.97 18.97
N HIS A 127 0.56 1.32 20.09
CA HIS A 127 -0.80 0.83 20.34
C HIS A 127 -1.83 1.96 20.32
N GLN A 128 -1.59 3.04 21.06
CA GLN A 128 -2.50 4.19 21.10
C GLN A 128 -2.68 4.83 19.72
N LYS A 129 -1.59 4.92 18.95
CA LYS A 129 -1.62 5.50 17.61
C LYS A 129 -2.43 4.62 16.64
N LEU A 130 -2.27 3.30 16.70
CA LEU A 130 -3.04 2.34 15.90
C LEU A 130 -4.52 2.38 16.27
N GLU A 131 -4.86 2.34 17.56
CA GLU A 131 -6.23 2.45 18.07
C GLU A 131 -6.90 3.72 17.58
N GLN A 132 -6.25 4.87 17.77
CA GLN A 132 -6.81 6.17 17.40
C GLN A 132 -7.01 6.29 15.89
N PHE A 133 -5.99 5.94 15.09
CA PHE A 133 -6.05 6.11 13.64
C PHE A 133 -7.05 5.15 13.00
N PHE A 134 -7.03 3.89 13.41
CA PHE A 134 -7.92 2.88 12.84
C PHE A 134 -9.29 2.81 13.52
N SER A 135 -9.50 3.53 14.63
CA SER A 135 -10.72 3.49 15.44
C SER A 135 -11.01 2.08 15.95
N LEU A 136 -9.98 1.40 16.44
CA LEU A 136 -10.04 0.01 16.91
C LEU A 136 -10.60 -0.07 18.32
N SER A 137 -11.37 -1.12 18.59
CA SER A 137 -11.71 -1.57 19.94
C SER A 137 -10.55 -2.30 20.61
N GLU A 138 -10.64 -2.49 21.94
CA GLU A 138 -9.65 -3.23 22.74
C GLU A 138 -9.46 -4.68 22.27
N GLU A 139 -10.46 -5.28 21.61
CA GLU A 139 -10.40 -6.65 21.08
C GLU A 139 -9.75 -6.73 19.68
N GLU A 140 -9.81 -5.64 18.90
CA GLU A 140 -9.29 -5.60 17.53
C GLU A 140 -7.79 -5.32 17.47
N LEU A 141 -7.26 -4.51 18.40
CA LEU A 141 -5.83 -4.18 18.44
C LEU A 141 -4.95 -5.44 18.58
N PRO A 142 -5.20 -6.38 19.52
CA PRO A 142 -4.42 -7.61 19.61
C PRO A 142 -4.43 -8.42 18.30
N SER A 143 -5.57 -8.44 17.60
CA SER A 143 -5.74 -9.13 16.32
C SER A 143 -4.92 -8.46 15.20
N LEU A 144 -4.89 -7.13 15.16
CA LEU A 144 -4.00 -6.38 14.26
C LEU A 144 -2.52 -6.69 14.53
N MET A 145 -2.10 -6.63 15.80
CA MET A 145 -0.71 -6.89 16.19
C MET A 145 -0.26 -8.32 15.86
N ALA A 146 -1.15 -9.30 16.04
CA ALA A 146 -0.90 -10.69 15.65
C ALA A 146 -0.74 -10.86 14.13
N ARG A 147 -1.56 -10.16 13.33
CA ARG A 147 -1.43 -10.15 11.86
C ARG A 147 -0.13 -9.49 11.41
N MET A 148 0.24 -8.34 11.99
CA MET A 148 1.54 -7.70 11.74
C MET A 148 2.71 -8.64 12.05
N GLN A 149 2.65 -9.36 13.19
CA GLN A 149 3.66 -10.35 13.55
C GLN A 149 3.74 -11.50 12.55
N SER A 150 2.59 -12.02 12.12
CA SER A 150 2.50 -13.08 11.11
C SER A 150 3.13 -12.61 9.80
N ASN A 151 2.75 -11.43 9.31
CA ASN A 151 3.23 -10.85 8.06
C ASN A 151 4.73 -10.58 8.08
N LEU A 152 5.27 -10.07 9.20
CA LEU A 152 6.72 -9.90 9.36
C LEU A 152 7.46 -11.24 9.29
N LYS A 153 6.96 -12.27 9.99
CA LYS A 153 7.58 -13.61 10.04
C LYS A 153 7.51 -14.35 8.70
N SER A 154 6.42 -14.20 7.95
CA SER A 154 6.27 -14.80 6.63
C SER A 154 6.97 -14.01 5.53
N GLY A 155 7.49 -12.81 5.83
CA GLY A 155 8.03 -11.90 4.82
C GLY A 155 6.95 -11.37 3.86
N SER A 156 5.70 -11.33 4.31
CA SER A 156 4.57 -10.79 3.55
C SER A 156 4.60 -9.26 3.63
N PHE A 157 5.34 -8.66 2.70
CA PHE A 157 5.45 -7.20 2.57
C PHE A 157 4.79 -6.72 1.29
N ASN A 158 4.26 -5.50 1.36
CA ASN A 158 3.85 -4.69 0.22
C ASN A 158 4.95 -3.66 -0.02
N PHE A 159 5.71 -3.83 -1.09
CA PHE A 159 6.78 -2.89 -1.44
C PHE A 159 6.20 -1.73 -2.24
N VAL A 160 6.59 -0.50 -1.93
CA VAL A 160 6.13 0.69 -2.65
C VAL A 160 7.36 1.47 -3.12
N VAL A 161 7.50 1.58 -4.43
CA VAL A 161 8.48 2.44 -5.08
C VAL A 161 7.77 3.73 -5.50
N LEU A 162 8.09 4.84 -4.84
CA LEU A 162 7.43 6.11 -5.07
C LEU A 162 8.38 7.12 -5.71
N MET A 163 7.97 7.68 -6.85
CA MET A 163 8.82 8.53 -7.68
C MET A 163 8.04 9.67 -8.32
N ASP A 164 8.73 10.77 -8.62
CA ASP A 164 8.18 11.90 -9.39
C ASP A 164 7.98 11.55 -10.88
N LYS A 165 8.72 10.56 -11.38
CA LYS A 165 8.56 10.03 -12.75
C LYS A 165 9.07 8.60 -12.85
N LEU A 166 8.28 7.73 -13.49
CA LEU A 166 8.64 6.33 -13.72
C LEU A 166 9.00 6.08 -15.19
N HIS A 167 10.10 5.37 -15.42
CA HIS A 167 10.44 4.84 -16.75
C HIS A 167 9.59 3.61 -17.08
N THR A 168 9.28 3.41 -18.36
CA THR A 168 8.51 2.23 -18.82
C THR A 168 9.20 0.92 -18.44
N GLN A 169 10.53 0.84 -18.52
CA GLN A 169 11.26 -0.38 -18.16
C GLN A 169 11.14 -0.75 -16.68
N LEU A 170 10.98 0.24 -15.79
CA LEU A 170 10.73 -0.02 -14.37
C LEU A 170 9.30 -0.54 -14.14
N LYS A 171 8.33 -0.03 -14.90
CA LYS A 171 6.94 -0.54 -14.89
C LYS A 171 6.91 -2.00 -15.35
N ASP A 172 7.58 -2.31 -16.47
CA ASP A 172 7.68 -3.67 -17.01
C ASP A 172 8.34 -4.62 -15.99
N LEU A 173 9.41 -4.18 -15.32
CA LEU A 173 10.08 -4.95 -14.28
C LEU A 173 9.14 -5.25 -13.10
N ILE A 174 8.39 -4.25 -12.63
CA ILE A 174 7.44 -4.42 -11.52
C ILE A 174 6.33 -5.40 -11.89
N ILE A 175 5.77 -5.31 -13.10
CA ILE A 175 4.79 -6.27 -13.62
C ILE A 175 5.38 -7.68 -13.62
N PHE A 176 6.58 -7.85 -14.18
CA PHE A 176 7.25 -9.15 -14.24
C PHE A 176 7.49 -9.74 -12.84
N ILE A 177 7.97 -8.93 -11.89
CA ILE A 177 8.16 -9.37 -10.50
C ILE A 177 6.83 -9.81 -9.90
N ASN A 178 5.76 -9.02 -10.05
CA ASN A 178 4.45 -9.35 -9.50
C ASN A 178 3.84 -10.64 -10.07
N GLU A 179 4.06 -10.95 -11.35
CA GLU A 179 3.63 -12.23 -11.95
C GLU A 179 4.41 -13.43 -11.41
N ASN A 180 5.68 -13.24 -11.02
CA ASN A 180 6.60 -14.33 -10.69
C ASN A 180 6.93 -14.42 -9.19
N SER A 181 6.24 -13.66 -8.34
CA SER A 181 6.51 -13.62 -6.90
C SER A 181 5.24 -13.65 -6.04
N ARG A 182 5.41 -14.04 -4.78
CA ARG A 182 4.31 -14.10 -3.80
C ARG A 182 4.04 -12.74 -3.15
N PHE A 183 5.03 -11.85 -3.10
CA PHE A 183 4.94 -10.49 -2.54
C PHE A 183 4.63 -9.47 -3.64
N THR A 184 4.01 -8.34 -3.30
CA THR A 184 3.62 -7.33 -4.30
C THR A 184 4.54 -6.11 -4.25
N VAL A 185 4.91 -5.62 -5.43
CA VAL A 185 5.61 -4.35 -5.61
C VAL A 185 4.66 -3.38 -6.32
N TYR A 186 4.43 -2.23 -5.70
CA TYR A 186 3.69 -1.13 -6.28
C TYR A 186 4.65 -0.04 -6.73
N ALA A 187 4.34 0.58 -7.87
CA ALA A 187 5.00 1.78 -8.32
C ALA A 187 4.02 2.95 -8.21
N VAL A 188 4.43 4.05 -7.59
CA VAL A 188 3.64 5.28 -7.53
C VAL A 188 4.40 6.37 -8.27
N GLU A 189 3.79 6.91 -9.33
CA GLU A 189 4.27 8.11 -10.00
C GLU A 189 3.50 9.31 -9.46
N LEU A 190 4.21 10.37 -9.05
CA LEU A 190 3.62 11.60 -8.53
C LEU A 190 3.85 12.76 -9.49
N GLU A 191 2.79 13.23 -10.15
CA GLU A 191 2.85 14.53 -10.83
C GLU A 191 2.56 15.64 -9.82
N TYR A 192 3.41 16.67 -9.81
CA TYR A 192 3.35 17.78 -8.86
C TYR A 192 3.20 19.11 -9.59
N TYR A 193 2.28 19.95 -9.13
CA TYR A 193 2.04 21.29 -9.65
C TYR A 193 1.85 22.25 -8.49
N LYS A 194 2.33 23.49 -8.64
CA LYS A 194 2.20 24.54 -7.64
C LYS A 194 1.54 25.78 -8.21
N HIS A 195 0.54 26.30 -7.53
CA HIS A 195 -0.15 27.53 -7.90
C HIS A 195 -0.47 28.37 -6.66
N ASN A 196 0.23 29.50 -6.50
CA ASN A 196 0.19 30.33 -5.30
C ASN A 196 0.55 29.51 -4.04
N GLU A 197 -0.38 29.44 -3.09
CA GLU A 197 -0.27 28.67 -1.84
C GLU A 197 -0.74 27.22 -1.96
N PHE A 198 -1.31 26.83 -3.10
CA PHE A 198 -1.83 25.49 -3.32
C PHE A 198 -0.83 24.60 -4.04
N GLU A 199 -0.78 23.36 -3.57
CA GLU A 199 -0.03 22.28 -4.17
C GLU A 199 -1.03 21.24 -4.68
N ILE A 200 -0.81 20.78 -5.92
CA ILE A 200 -1.66 19.79 -6.57
C ILE A 200 -0.79 18.58 -6.84
N LEU A 201 -1.18 17.45 -6.25
CA LEU A 201 -0.54 16.17 -6.44
C LEU A 201 -1.49 15.24 -7.18
N ILE A 202 -0.99 14.61 -8.25
CA ILE A 202 -1.74 13.61 -9.00
C ILE A 202 -0.95 12.30 -8.93
N PRO A 203 -1.33 11.40 -8.01
CA PRO A 203 -0.70 10.09 -7.93
C PRO A 203 -1.22 9.17 -9.03
N LYS A 204 -0.37 8.25 -9.47
CA LYS A 204 -0.72 7.14 -10.36
C LYS A 204 -0.12 5.85 -9.84
N LEU A 205 -0.97 4.85 -9.64
CA LEU A 205 -0.56 3.52 -9.21
C LEU A 205 -0.25 2.62 -10.40
N PHE A 206 0.80 1.81 -10.27
CA PHE A 206 1.15 0.73 -11.18
C PHE A 206 1.51 -0.53 -10.37
N GLY A 207 1.41 -1.71 -11.00
CA GLY A 207 1.69 -2.99 -10.38
C GLY A 207 0.44 -3.73 -9.86
N THR A 208 -0.75 -3.18 -10.07
CA THR A 208 -2.05 -3.75 -9.69
C THR A 208 -2.67 -4.62 -10.80
N GLU A 209 -2.07 -4.61 -11.98
CA GLU A 209 -2.58 -5.28 -13.18
C GLU A 209 -2.53 -6.81 -13.07
N VAL A 210 -1.68 -7.34 -12.19
CA VAL A 210 -1.46 -8.77 -12.00
C VAL A 210 -2.40 -9.30 -10.92
N LYS A 211 -3.38 -10.12 -11.33
CA LYS A 211 -4.17 -10.91 -10.38
C LYS A 211 -3.33 -12.08 -9.89
N LYS A 212 -2.90 -12.02 -8.64
CA LYS A 212 -2.19 -13.15 -8.03
C LYS A 212 -3.17 -14.24 -7.64
N ASP A 213 -2.99 -15.42 -8.23
CA ASP A 213 -3.59 -16.65 -7.73
C ASP A 213 -2.90 -17.05 -6.43
N ILE A 214 -3.19 -16.33 -5.35
CA ILE A 214 -2.76 -16.75 -4.02
C ILE A 214 -3.66 -17.91 -3.66
N SER A 215 -3.13 -19.13 -3.76
CA SER A 215 -3.70 -20.31 -3.11
C SER A 215 -3.57 -20.13 -1.59
N VAL A 216 -4.36 -19.23 -1.02
CA VAL A 216 -4.55 -19.15 0.42
C VAL A 216 -5.39 -20.37 0.76
N SER A 217 -4.78 -21.32 1.46
CA SER A 217 -5.51 -22.32 2.23
C SER A 217 -6.32 -21.58 3.29
N SER A 218 -7.53 -21.14 2.91
CA SER A 218 -8.53 -20.63 3.82
C SER A 218 -8.96 -21.78 4.74
N ALA A 219 -8.34 -21.86 5.91
CA ALA A 219 -8.94 -22.52 7.04
C ALA A 219 -10.27 -21.81 7.32
N GLY A 220 -11.39 -22.50 7.12
CA GLY A 220 -12.71 -22.00 7.50
C GLY A 220 -13.61 -21.47 6.39
N SER A 221 -13.67 -22.13 5.22
CA SER A 221 -14.92 -22.19 4.45
C SER A 221 -14.88 -23.44 3.59
N VAL A 222 -15.79 -24.39 3.86
CA VAL A 222 -16.05 -25.50 2.95
C VAL A 222 -16.66 -24.89 1.69
N ARG A 223 -15.79 -24.46 0.78
CA ARG A 223 -16.16 -24.04 -0.56
C ARG A 223 -16.58 -25.31 -1.30
N ASN A 224 -17.88 -25.59 -1.31
CA ASN A 224 -18.42 -26.65 -2.16
C ASN A 224 -17.94 -26.37 -3.59
N LYS A 225 -17.18 -27.32 -4.15
CA LYS A 225 -16.83 -27.30 -5.57
C LYS A 225 -18.13 -27.42 -6.35
N TRP A 226 -18.56 -26.30 -6.93
CA TRP A 226 -19.68 -26.30 -7.85
C TRP A 226 -19.28 -27.11 -9.09
N ASN A 227 -19.97 -28.22 -9.31
CA ASN A 227 -20.00 -28.92 -10.59
C ASN A 227 -21.38 -28.70 -11.24
N GLU A 228 -21.50 -28.98 -12.53
CA GLU A 228 -22.76 -28.79 -13.28
C GLU A 228 -23.96 -29.42 -12.55
N ASN A 229 -23.78 -30.61 -11.98
CA ASN A 229 -24.83 -31.32 -11.24
C ASN A 229 -25.28 -30.54 -9.99
N SER A 230 -24.36 -30.02 -9.19
CA SER A 230 -24.68 -29.23 -7.99
C SER A 230 -25.36 -27.89 -8.32
N LEU A 231 -25.07 -27.33 -9.50
CA LEU A 231 -25.66 -26.07 -9.96
C LEU A 231 -27.09 -26.28 -10.46
N VAL A 232 -27.33 -27.38 -11.17
CA VAL A 232 -28.68 -27.81 -11.60
C VAL A 232 -29.57 -28.17 -10.41
N GLU A 233 -29.02 -28.84 -9.40
CA GLU A 233 -29.76 -29.26 -8.20
C GLU A 233 -30.21 -28.06 -7.35
N VAL A 234 -29.33 -27.05 -7.19
CA VAL A 234 -29.69 -25.79 -6.51
C VAL A 234 -30.69 -24.96 -7.33
N ALA A 235 -30.56 -24.95 -8.65
CA ALA A 235 -31.51 -24.26 -9.53
C ALA A 235 -32.91 -24.88 -9.44
N GLN A 236 -33.01 -26.21 -9.40
CA GLN A 236 -34.28 -26.93 -9.23
C GLN A 236 -34.91 -26.70 -7.85
N GLN A 237 -34.11 -26.56 -6.79
CA GLN A 237 -34.63 -26.26 -5.46
C GLN A 237 -35.14 -24.81 -5.30
N LYS A 238 -34.54 -23.86 -6.03
CA LYS A 238 -34.91 -22.43 -5.93
C LYS A 238 -36.00 -22.00 -6.90
N LEU A 239 -36.20 -22.75 -7.98
CA LEU A 239 -37.31 -22.56 -8.89
C LEU A 239 -38.47 -23.46 -8.42
N ALA A 240 -39.34 -22.92 -7.57
CA ALA A 240 -40.66 -23.52 -7.41
C ALA A 240 -41.34 -23.56 -8.79
N PRO A 241 -42.03 -24.64 -9.18
CA PRO A 241 -42.77 -24.66 -10.43
C PRO A 241 -43.87 -23.60 -10.36
N MET A 242 -43.72 -22.49 -11.10
CA MET A 242 -44.85 -21.64 -11.41
C MET A 242 -45.82 -22.48 -12.23
N THR A 243 -46.94 -22.86 -11.61
CA THR A 243 -48.07 -23.45 -12.31
C THR A 243 -48.68 -22.41 -13.23
N LEU A 244 -49.12 -22.84 -14.41
CA LEU A 244 -49.72 -21.98 -15.45
C LEU A 244 -51.02 -21.25 -15.03
N ASP A 245 -51.46 -21.39 -13.78
CA ASP A 245 -52.67 -20.75 -13.24
C ASP A 245 -52.43 -19.34 -12.65
N ASP A 246 -51.17 -18.85 -12.63
CA ASP A 246 -50.82 -17.49 -12.17
C ASP A 246 -50.58 -16.47 -13.33
N LEU A 247 -51.08 -16.76 -14.54
CA LEU A 247 -51.14 -15.83 -15.68
C LEU A 247 -52.60 -15.50 -16.03
#